data_AF-A0A7J2XY48-F1
#
_entry.id   AF-A0A7J2XY48-F1
#
_cell.length_a   1.000
_cell.length_b   1.000
_cell.length_c   1.000
_cell.angle_alpha   90.00
_cell.angle_beta   90.00
_cell.angle_gamma   90.00
#
_symmetry.space_group_name_H-M   'P 1'
#
loop_
_entity.id
_entity.type
_entity.pdbx_description
1 polymer ?
#
loop_
_entity_poly.entity_id
_entity_poly.type
_entity_poly.pdbx_seq_one_letter_code
_entity_poly.pdbx_strand_id
1 'polypeptide(L)'
;MTPGSLFRYASIIHVIIAALLTLLIAYEPLEIPRIIAGGSAGMWYTMGYLMYLIAGPLGSLYFSSLYGERVSRLGVISFILYTLGVFVATFSLIYGGYYAGWMMHVYPVHNPGQQIPIQQIHLWLVNFVLPAGIGTALAGIGALIGALGAIISRK
;
A
#
# COMPACT_ATOMS: atom_id res chain seq x y z
N MET A 1 -11.53 -21.88 -6.36
CA MET A 1 -10.61 -21.02 -7.15
C MET A 1 -9.18 -21.45 -6.87
N THR A 2 -8.32 -21.49 -7.88
CA THR A 2 -6.88 -21.76 -7.74
C THR A 2 -6.17 -20.51 -7.19
N PRO A 3 -5.06 -20.63 -6.43
CA PRO A 3 -4.26 -19.47 -6.03
C PRO A 3 -3.90 -18.56 -7.20
N GLY A 4 -3.52 -19.14 -8.35
CA GLY A 4 -3.17 -18.33 -9.52
C GLY A 4 -4.34 -17.49 -10.04
N SER A 5 -5.57 -18.03 -10.04
CA SER A 5 -6.77 -17.26 -10.37
C SER A 5 -7.06 -16.16 -9.34
N LEU A 6 -6.90 -16.44 -8.04
CA LEU A 6 -7.10 -15.44 -6.97
C LEU A 6 -6.14 -14.25 -7.14
N PHE A 7 -4.85 -14.55 -7.32
CA PHE A 7 -3.84 -13.53 -7.58
C PHE A 7 -4.07 -12.77 -8.89
N ARG A 8 -4.63 -13.42 -9.93
CA ARG A 8 -4.99 -12.74 -11.19
C ARG A 8 -6.06 -11.68 -10.95
N TYR A 9 -7.15 -12.06 -10.29
CA TYR A 9 -8.24 -11.13 -9.98
C TYR A 9 -7.77 -10.02 -9.04
N ALA A 10 -6.95 -10.35 -8.04
CA ALA A 10 -6.37 -9.34 -7.16
C ALA A 10 -5.47 -8.37 -7.90
N SER A 11 -4.66 -8.82 -8.86
CA SER A 11 -3.85 -7.91 -9.70
C SER A 11 -4.73 -6.89 -10.43
N ILE A 12 -5.84 -7.34 -11.04
CA ILE A 12 -6.80 -6.45 -11.70
C ILE A 12 -7.40 -5.45 -10.70
N ILE A 13 -7.84 -5.92 -9.54
CA ILE A 13 -8.38 -5.06 -8.48
C ILE A 13 -7.35 -4.03 -8.01
N HIS A 14 -6.10 -4.45 -7.82
CA HIS A 14 -5.01 -3.55 -7.44
C HIS A 14 -4.72 -2.50 -8.52
N VAL A 15 -4.78 -2.86 -9.81
CA VAL A 15 -4.65 -1.87 -10.91
C VAL A 15 -5.80 -0.87 -10.87
N ILE A 16 -7.04 -1.32 -10.65
CA ILE A 16 -8.19 -0.42 -10.54
C ILE A 16 -8.00 0.55 -9.36
N ILE A 17 -7.61 0.05 -8.18
CA ILE A 17 -7.36 0.89 -7.01
C ILE A 17 -6.20 1.84 -7.26
N ALA A 18 -5.12 1.38 -7.90
CA ALA A 18 -3.99 2.23 -8.26
C ALA A 18 -4.42 3.36 -9.19
N ALA A 19 -5.21 3.06 -10.22
CA ALA A 19 -5.76 4.06 -11.12
C ALA A 19 -6.65 5.08 -10.38
N LEU A 20 -7.49 4.61 -9.45
CA LEU A 20 -8.30 5.49 -8.60
C LEU A 20 -7.39 6.39 -7.72
N LEU A 21 -6.34 5.84 -7.11
CA LEU A 21 -5.36 6.64 -6.36
C LEU A 21 -4.68 7.69 -7.26
N THR A 22 -4.29 7.33 -8.49
CA THR A 22 -3.73 8.28 -9.46
C THR A 22 -4.72 9.40 -9.79
N LEU A 23 -6.00 9.06 -9.99
CA LEU A 23 -7.04 10.06 -10.23
C LEU A 23 -7.25 10.97 -9.02
N LEU A 24 -7.21 10.43 -7.80
CA LEU A 24 -7.29 11.22 -6.57
C LEU A 24 -6.09 12.17 -6.43
N ILE A 25 -4.88 11.73 -6.79
CA ILE A 25 -3.69 12.61 -6.81
C ILE A 25 -3.92 13.80 -7.74
N ALA A 26 -4.56 13.58 -8.90
CA ALA A 26 -4.86 14.64 -9.86
C ALA A 26 -6.09 15.49 -9.49
N TYR A 27 -6.88 15.06 -8.50
CA TYR A 27 -8.10 15.75 -8.09
C TYR A 27 -7.76 16.93 -7.17
N GLU A 28 -7.76 18.13 -7.77
CA GLU A 28 -7.35 19.40 -7.15
C GLU A 28 -7.93 19.64 -5.74
N PRO A 29 -9.23 19.38 -5.46
CA PRO A 29 -9.81 19.66 -4.14
C PRO A 29 -9.19 18.87 -2.97
N LEU A 30 -8.44 17.79 -3.23
CA LEU A 30 -7.73 17.05 -2.19
C LEU A 30 -6.33 17.60 -1.91
N GLU A 31 -5.83 18.50 -2.75
CA GLU A 31 -4.50 19.13 -2.63
C GLU A 31 -3.34 18.15 -2.42
N ILE A 32 -3.49 16.90 -2.88
CA ILE A 32 -2.47 15.87 -2.80
C ILE A 32 -1.15 16.29 -3.47
N PRO A 33 -1.15 17.00 -4.62
CA PRO A 33 0.09 17.52 -5.21
C PRO A 33 0.84 18.47 -4.28
N ARG A 34 0.12 19.32 -3.52
CA ARG A 34 0.72 20.20 -2.51
C ARG A 34 1.35 19.39 -1.38
N ILE A 35 0.66 18.36 -0.91
CA ILE A 35 1.16 17.45 0.12
C ILE A 35 2.45 16.76 -0.33
N ILE A 36 2.47 16.23 -1.55
CA ILE A 36 3.65 15.56 -2.13
C ILE A 36 4.80 16.56 -2.28
N ALA A 37 4.54 17.76 -2.80
CA ALA A 37 5.55 18.80 -2.98
C ALA A 37 6.07 19.38 -1.64
N GLY A 38 5.31 19.25 -0.56
CA GLY A 38 5.62 19.83 0.76
C GLY A 38 6.77 19.15 1.51
N GLY A 39 7.24 17.98 1.06
CA GLY A 39 8.45 17.35 1.58
C GLY A 39 8.18 16.12 2.47
N SER A 40 8.65 16.14 3.73
CA SER A 40 8.85 14.93 4.54
C SER A 40 7.60 14.07 4.77
N ALA A 41 6.44 14.69 5.03
CA ALA A 41 5.17 13.94 5.13
C ALA A 41 4.66 13.48 3.76
N GLY A 42 4.87 14.27 2.70
CA GLY A 42 4.59 13.89 1.31
C GLY A 42 5.39 12.68 0.83
N MET A 43 6.59 12.46 1.39
CA MET A 43 7.39 11.27 1.10
C MET A 43 6.71 9.98 1.58
N TRP A 44 6.02 9.99 2.73
CA TRP A 44 5.27 8.82 3.21
C TRP A 44 4.14 8.45 2.27
N TYR A 45 3.38 9.45 1.81
CA TYR A 45 2.33 9.25 0.81
C TYR A 45 2.91 8.65 -0.48
N THR A 46 3.96 9.29 -1.00
CA THR A 46 4.59 8.91 -2.26
C THR A 46 5.16 7.49 -2.20
N MET A 47 5.85 7.15 -1.11
CA MET A 47 6.39 5.80 -0.92
C MET A 47 5.28 4.76 -0.78
N GLY A 48 4.21 5.04 -0.03
CA GLY A 48 3.06 4.16 0.08
C GLY A 48 2.40 3.89 -1.28
N TYR A 49 2.22 4.94 -2.09
CA TYR A 49 1.67 4.84 -3.44
C TYR A 49 2.58 4.04 -4.39
N LEU A 50 3.88 4.33 -4.42
CA LEU A 50 4.83 3.60 -5.27
C LEU A 50 4.96 2.13 -4.87
N MET A 51 5.01 1.85 -3.57
CA MET A 51 5.01 0.48 -3.06
C MET A 51 3.72 -0.25 -3.43
N TYR A 52 2.57 0.43 -3.41
CA TYR A 52 1.32 -0.17 -3.84
C TYR A 52 1.33 -0.53 -5.33
N LEU A 53 1.82 0.36 -6.21
CA LEU A 53 1.92 0.10 -7.65
C LEU A 53 2.79 -1.12 -7.99
N ILE A 54 3.81 -1.38 -7.19
CA ILE A 54 4.71 -2.51 -7.39
C ILE A 54 4.13 -3.77 -6.72
N ALA A 55 3.90 -3.73 -5.42
CA ALA A 55 3.53 -4.92 -4.67
C ALA A 55 2.09 -5.39 -4.95
N GLY A 56 1.13 -4.47 -5.12
CA GLY A 56 -0.25 -4.83 -5.41
C GLY A 56 -0.41 -5.46 -6.80
N PRO A 57 -0.33 -4.66 -7.88
CA PRO A 57 -0.49 -5.14 -9.26
C PRO A 57 0.57 -6.16 -9.69
N LEU A 58 1.85 -5.78 -9.65
CA LEU A 58 2.94 -6.59 -10.22
C LEU A 58 3.24 -7.81 -9.36
N GLY A 59 3.25 -7.64 -8.03
CA GLY A 59 3.42 -8.75 -7.11
C GLY A 59 2.33 -9.81 -7.23
N SER A 60 1.06 -9.38 -7.32
CA SER A 60 -0.05 -10.31 -7.55
C SER A 60 0.04 -10.98 -8.91
N LEU A 61 0.41 -10.24 -9.97
CA LEU A 61 0.59 -10.82 -11.30
C LEU A 61 1.71 -11.88 -11.32
N TYR A 62 2.81 -11.62 -10.62
CA TYR A 62 3.92 -12.55 -10.45
C TYR A 62 3.47 -13.85 -9.78
N PHE A 63 2.74 -13.77 -8.65
CA PHE A 63 2.25 -15.00 -8.01
C PHE A 63 1.15 -15.70 -8.82
N SER A 64 0.36 -14.96 -9.59
CA SER A 64 -0.60 -15.54 -10.53
C SER A 64 0.10 -16.44 -11.55
N SER A 65 1.17 -15.95 -12.18
CA SER A 65 1.94 -16.71 -13.17
C SER A 65 2.70 -17.87 -12.53
N LEU A 66 3.22 -17.68 -11.30
CA LEU A 66 3.98 -18.68 -10.58
C LEU A 66 3.14 -19.93 -10.24
N TYR A 67 1.88 -19.72 -9.84
CA TYR A 67 0.94 -20.80 -9.49
C TYR A 67 0.16 -21.36 -10.68
N GLY A 68 -0.20 -20.52 -11.67
CA GLY A 68 -1.07 -20.93 -12.78
C GLY A 68 -2.39 -21.53 -12.29
N GLU A 69 -2.81 -22.65 -12.89
CA GLU A 69 -4.04 -23.35 -12.52
C GLU A 69 -3.85 -24.44 -11.46
N ARG A 70 -2.71 -24.45 -10.76
CA ARG A 70 -2.44 -25.46 -9.73
C ARG A 70 -3.25 -25.20 -8.47
N VAL A 71 -3.70 -26.26 -7.80
CA VAL A 71 -4.32 -26.18 -6.48
C VAL A 71 -3.23 -26.26 -5.40
N SER A 72 -3.17 -25.27 -4.51
CA SER A 72 -2.21 -25.25 -3.40
C SER A 72 -2.79 -24.52 -2.19
N ARG A 73 -2.86 -25.21 -1.04
CA ARG A 73 -3.30 -24.59 0.22
C ARG A 73 -2.33 -23.50 0.67
N LEU A 74 -1.02 -23.73 0.51
CA LEU A 74 0.02 -22.73 0.79
C LEU A 74 -0.13 -21.51 -0.13
N GLY A 75 -0.53 -21.71 -1.39
CA GLY A 75 -0.82 -20.60 -2.30
C GLY A 75 -2.02 -19.75 -1.88
N VAL A 76 -3.07 -20.36 -1.33
CA VAL A 76 -4.21 -19.59 -0.79
C VAL A 76 -3.78 -18.81 0.47
N ILE A 77 -3.02 -19.42 1.38
CA ILE A 77 -2.51 -18.74 2.57
C ILE A 77 -1.59 -17.57 2.19
N SER A 78 -0.68 -17.81 1.23
CA SER A 78 0.19 -16.79 0.65
C SER A 78 -0.63 -15.63 0.09
N PHE A 79 -1.67 -15.91 -0.69
CA PHE A 79 -2.56 -14.90 -1.25
C PHE A 79 -3.16 -13.99 -0.18
N ILE A 80 -3.72 -14.58 0.88
CA ILE A 80 -4.36 -13.83 1.97
C ILE A 80 -3.33 -12.94 2.68
N LEU A 81 -2.21 -13.52 3.13
CA LEU A 81 -1.20 -12.80 3.88
C LEU A 81 -0.54 -11.70 3.04
N TYR A 82 -0.23 -12.02 1.78
CA TYR A 82 0.38 -11.08 0.85
C TYR A 82 -0.52 -9.88 0.60
N THR A 83 -1.77 -10.13 0.21
CA THR A 83 -2.74 -9.08 -0.14
C THR A 83 -3.05 -8.19 1.06
N LEU A 84 -3.35 -8.79 2.22
CA LEU A 84 -3.60 -8.03 3.45
C LEU A 84 -2.36 -7.23 3.86
N GLY A 85 -1.18 -7.84 3.79
CA GLY A 85 0.07 -7.17 4.11
C GLY A 85 0.33 -5.95 3.22
N VAL A 86 0.16 -6.09 1.90
CA VAL A 86 0.28 -4.99 0.94
C VAL A 86 -0.70 -3.87 1.27
N PHE A 87 -1.98 -4.19 1.49
CA PHE A 87 -2.98 -3.17 1.85
C PHE A 87 -2.62 -2.45 3.14
N VAL A 88 -2.37 -3.18 4.22
CA VAL A 88 -2.08 -2.59 5.54
C VAL A 88 -0.80 -1.74 5.46
N ALA A 89 0.26 -2.23 4.80
CA ALA A 89 1.51 -1.50 4.69
C ALA A 89 1.32 -0.18 3.92
N THR A 90 0.78 -0.29 2.71
CA THR A 90 0.71 0.84 1.78
C THR A 90 -0.32 1.87 2.19
N PHE A 91 -1.51 1.45 2.63
CA PHE A 91 -2.55 2.40 3.04
C PHE A 91 -2.23 3.08 4.37
N SER A 92 -1.48 2.43 5.27
CA SER A 92 -0.96 3.12 6.47
C SER A 92 -0.01 4.25 6.10
N LEU A 93 0.87 4.02 5.13
CA LEU A 93 1.79 5.05 4.62
C LEU A 93 1.06 6.15 3.84
N ILE A 94 0.11 5.78 2.97
CA ILE A 94 -0.68 6.74 2.17
C ILE A 94 -1.52 7.63 3.10
N TYR A 95 -2.30 7.04 3.99
CA TYR A 95 -3.16 7.79 4.90
C TYR A 95 -2.35 8.61 5.90
N GLY A 96 -1.29 8.00 6.47
CA GLY A 96 -0.29 8.67 7.31
C GLY A 96 0.28 9.91 6.62
N GLY A 97 0.89 9.71 5.45
CA GLY A 97 1.51 10.80 4.69
C GLY A 97 0.51 11.87 4.23
N TYR A 98 -0.69 11.46 3.80
CA TYR A 98 -1.74 12.40 3.39
C TYR A 98 -2.11 13.35 4.52
N TYR A 99 -2.51 12.82 5.68
CA TYR A 99 -3.07 13.67 6.73
C TYR A 99 -1.98 14.46 7.47
N ALA A 100 -0.80 13.89 7.68
CA ALA A 100 0.34 14.65 8.20
C ALA A 100 0.76 15.76 7.23
N GLY A 101 0.79 15.48 5.92
CA GLY A 101 1.07 16.47 4.90
C GLY A 101 0.00 17.55 4.82
N TRP A 102 -1.27 17.17 5.00
CA TRP A 102 -2.39 18.11 5.08
C TRP A 102 -2.21 19.07 6.27
N MET A 103 -1.87 18.54 7.45
CA MET A 103 -1.59 19.36 8.64
C MET A 103 -0.44 20.35 8.43
N MET A 104 0.59 19.93 7.68
CA MET A 104 1.78 20.73 7.42
C MET A 104 1.59 21.78 6.32
N HIS A 105 0.85 21.45 5.26
CA HIS A 105 0.88 22.23 4.01
C HIS A 105 -0.48 22.74 3.55
N VAL A 106 -1.58 22.10 3.94
CA VAL A 106 -2.92 22.49 3.51
C VAL A 106 -3.62 23.30 4.60
N TYR A 107 -3.55 22.84 5.85
CA TYR A 107 -4.21 23.49 6.97
C TYR A 107 -3.82 24.97 7.14
N PRO A 108 -2.52 25.36 7.08
CA PRO A 108 -2.14 26.77 7.23
C PRO A 108 -2.59 27.67 6.07
N VAL A 109 -2.79 27.11 4.87
CA VAL A 109 -3.29 27.85 3.70
C VAL A 109 -4.74 28.26 3.91
N HIS A 110 -5.53 27.36 4.51
CA HIS A 110 -6.94 27.59 4.79
C HIS A 110 -7.21 28.27 6.14
N ASN A 111 -6.21 28.30 7.02
CA ASN A 111 -6.28 28.93 8.34
C ASN A 111 -5.06 29.85 8.56
N PRO A 112 -5.02 31.03 7.90
CA PRO A 112 -3.87 31.92 7.97
C PRO A 112 -3.51 32.30 9.41
N GLY A 113 -2.22 32.22 9.74
CA GLY A 113 -1.72 32.51 11.10
C GLY A 113 -1.82 31.34 12.08
N GLN A 114 -2.43 30.22 11.69
CA GLN A 114 -2.45 28.99 12.48
C GLN A 114 -1.49 27.97 11.91
N GLN A 115 -0.64 27.39 12.77
CA GLN A 115 0.23 26.28 12.43
C GLN A 115 0.06 25.18 13.47
N ILE A 116 -0.02 23.93 12.99
CA ILE A 116 -0.02 22.77 13.88
C ILE A 116 1.43 22.51 14.29
N PRO A 117 1.74 22.40 15.60
CA PRO A 117 3.09 22.12 16.05
C PRO A 117 3.64 20.82 15.44
N ILE A 118 4.90 20.86 14.96
CA ILE A 118 5.58 19.70 14.36
C ILE A 118 5.53 18.48 15.29
N GLN A 119 5.67 18.70 16.60
CA GLN A 119 5.59 17.63 17.59
C GLN A 119 4.24 16.90 17.56
N GLN A 120 3.13 17.63 17.39
CA GLN A 120 1.80 17.04 17.31
C GLN A 120 1.63 16.23 16.02
N ILE A 121 2.16 16.74 14.90
CA ILE A 121 2.16 16.02 13.61
C ILE A 121 2.97 14.72 13.73
N HIS A 122 4.14 14.78 14.36
CA HIS A 122 4.98 13.61 14.59
C HIS A 122 4.26 12.55 15.44
N LEU A 123 3.69 12.96 16.58
CA LEU A 123 2.94 12.05 17.46
C LEU A 123 1.74 11.41 16.75
N TRP A 124 1.10 12.13 15.84
CA TRP A 124 0.05 11.57 15.00
C TRP A 124 0.61 10.54 14.00
N LEU A 125 1.70 10.86 13.31
CA LEU A 125 2.29 10.02 12.26
C LEU A 125 2.86 8.70 12.82
N VAL A 126 3.40 8.71 14.04
CA VAL A 126 3.95 7.52 14.71
C VAL A 126 2.92 6.39 14.83
N ASN A 127 1.62 6.70 14.91
CA ASN A 127 0.56 5.70 14.97
C ASN A 127 0.49 4.81 13.71
N PHE A 128 1.11 5.23 12.60
CA PHE A 128 1.13 4.49 11.34
C PHE A 128 2.41 3.67 11.13
N VAL A 129 3.44 3.88 11.95
CA VAL A 129 4.70 3.13 11.86
C VAL A 129 4.46 1.64 12.11
N LEU A 130 3.78 1.32 13.22
CA LEU A 130 3.54 -0.07 13.61
C LEU A 130 2.61 -0.79 12.61
N PRO A 131 1.46 -0.22 12.21
CA PRO A 131 0.64 -0.79 11.14
C PRO A 131 1.40 -0.97 9.82
N ALA A 132 2.25 -0.04 9.42
CA ALA A 132 3.06 -0.20 8.21
C ALA A 132 4.05 -1.38 8.34
N GLY A 133 4.69 -1.53 9.50
CA GLY A 133 5.63 -2.62 9.83
C GLY A 133 4.96 -4.00 9.85
N ILE A 134 3.97 -4.17 10.73
CA ILE A 134 2.65 -4.75 10.41
C ILE A 134 2.50 -5.46 9.06
N GLY A 135 1.91 -4.68 8.13
CA GLY A 135 1.61 -5.12 6.79
C GLY A 135 2.85 -5.56 6.02
N THR A 136 4.00 -4.90 6.21
CA THR A 136 5.24 -5.27 5.51
C THR A 136 5.69 -6.68 5.89
N ALA A 137 5.65 -7.01 7.19
CA ALA A 137 5.98 -8.35 7.67
C ALA A 137 5.00 -9.39 7.12
N LEU A 138 3.70 -9.10 7.13
CA LEU A 138 2.67 -9.99 6.56
C LEU A 138 2.88 -10.21 5.07
N ALA A 139 3.17 -9.15 4.31
CA ALA A 139 3.44 -9.23 2.88
C ALA A 139 4.70 -10.08 2.61
N GLY A 140 5.77 -9.86 3.39
CA GLY A 140 7.00 -10.65 3.29
C GLY A 140 6.79 -12.12 3.60
N ILE A 141 6.12 -12.45 4.70
CA ILE A 141 5.79 -13.84 5.07
C ILE A 141 4.88 -14.47 4.00
N GLY A 142 3.85 -13.76 3.54
CA GLY A 142 2.98 -14.21 2.47
C GLY A 142 3.74 -14.52 1.18
N ALA A 143 4.70 -13.67 0.80
CA ALA A 143 5.55 -13.87 -0.37
C ALA A 143 6.46 -15.10 -0.22
N LEU A 144 7.08 -15.30 0.94
CA LEU A 144 7.94 -16.45 1.23
C LEU A 144 7.16 -17.76 1.19
N ILE A 145 6.00 -17.81 1.85
CA ILE A 145 5.09 -18.97 1.79
C ILE A 145 4.64 -19.23 0.35
N GLY A 146 4.41 -18.15 -0.42
CA GLY A 146 4.06 -18.22 -1.84
C GLY A 146 5.13 -18.90 -2.68
N ALA A 147 6.38 -18.44 -2.54
CA ALA A 147 7.50 -19.02 -3.25
C ALA A 147 7.69 -20.51 -2.90
N LEU A 148 7.66 -20.86 -1.61
CA LEU A 148 7.79 -22.24 -1.15
C LEU A 148 6.62 -23.12 -1.64
N GLY A 149 5.39 -22.63 -1.52
CA GLY A 149 4.21 -23.36 -1.96
C GLY A 149 4.19 -23.61 -3.46
N ALA A 150 4.74 -22.69 -4.26
CA ALA A 150 4.91 -22.88 -5.69
C ALA A 150 5.97 -23.93 -6.03
N ILE A 151 7.08 -24.00 -5.28
CA ILE A 151 8.12 -25.02 -5.46
C ILE A 151 7.58 -26.41 -5.12
N ILE A 152 6.86 -26.52 -3.99
CA ILE A 152 6.31 -27.80 -3.52
C ILE A 152 5.25 -28.34 -4.50
N SER A 153 4.37 -27.47 -5.02
CA SER A 153 3.31 -27.85 -5.95
C SER A 153 3.76 -28.12 -7.39
N ARG A 154 5.06 -27.95 -7.70
CA ARG A 154 5.67 -28.31 -8.99
C ARG A 154 6.10 -29.77 -9.06
N LYS A 155 6.20 -30.45 -7.92
CA LYS A 155 6.48 -31.88 -7.83
C LYS A 155 5.18 -32.67 -7.92
#